data_AF-A0A970Z653-F1
#
_entry.id   AF-A0A970Z653-F1
#
_cell.length_a   1.000
_cell.length_b   1.000
_cell.length_c   1.000
_cell.angle_alpha   90.00
_cell.angle_beta   90.00
_cell.angle_gamma   90.00
#
_symmetry.space_group_name_H-M   'P 1'
#
loop_
_entity.id
_entity.type
_entity.pdbx_description
1 polymer ?
#
loop_
_entity_poly.entity_id
_entity_poly.type
_entity_poly.pdbx_seq_one_letter_code
_entity_poly.pdbx_strand_id
1 'polypeptide(L)'
;MRQRLSRLVAPQQQVHAEAEHVTAVRLGGTPVVDLVPRHRATVCGTLRSVILRPRAGVPALEAELYDGTGSLSLVWLGRRQITGIEPGRRIRVNGMVSEVNGQHLIYNPGYELVPRARD
;
A
#
# COMPACT_ATOMS: atom_id res chain seq x y z
N MET A 1 25.70 -23.71 -14.64
CA MET A 1 24.44 -24.33 -15.14
C MET A 1 23.33 -24.14 -14.12
N ARG A 2 22.63 -22.99 -14.12
CA ARG A 2 21.40 -22.73 -13.34
C ARG A 2 20.79 -21.37 -13.73
N GLN A 3 20.23 -21.28 -14.92
CA GLN A 3 19.47 -20.10 -15.34
C GLN A 3 18.46 -20.55 -16.40
N ARG A 4 17.27 -20.98 -15.97
CA ARG A 4 16.09 -21.22 -16.84
C ARG A 4 14.88 -21.73 -16.04
N LEU A 5 14.21 -20.84 -15.30
CA LEU A 5 12.85 -21.08 -14.76
C LEU A 5 11.97 -19.81 -14.70
N SER A 6 12.31 -18.72 -15.40
CA SER A 6 11.57 -17.44 -15.28
C SER A 6 10.27 -17.35 -16.09
N ARG A 7 9.94 -18.34 -16.95
CA ARG A 7 8.80 -18.23 -17.88
C ARG A 7 7.46 -18.72 -17.32
N LEU A 8 7.45 -19.43 -16.19
CA LEU A 8 6.23 -19.96 -15.55
C LEU A 8 5.71 -19.08 -14.40
N VAL A 9 6.55 -18.18 -13.86
CA VAL A 9 6.22 -17.35 -12.68
C VAL A 9 5.55 -16.03 -13.05
N ALA A 10 5.92 -15.43 -14.19
CA ALA A 10 5.34 -14.17 -14.66
C ALA A 10 3.81 -14.20 -14.85
N PRO A 11 3.19 -15.27 -15.40
CA PRO A 11 1.73 -15.34 -15.55
C PRO A 11 0.98 -15.27 -14.21
N GLN A 12 1.52 -15.86 -13.14
CA GLN A 12 0.86 -15.91 -11.83
C GLN A 12 0.91 -14.54 -11.12
N GLN A 13 2.03 -13.84 -11.22
CA GLN A 13 2.18 -12.49 -10.66
C GLN A 13 1.25 -11.49 -11.35
N GLN A 14 1.12 -11.58 -12.67
CA GLN A 14 0.21 -10.72 -13.46
C GLN A 14 -1.25 -10.91 -13.03
N VAL A 15 -1.69 -12.17 -12.91
CA VAL A 15 -3.07 -12.50 -12.49
C VAL A 15 -3.35 -12.00 -11.07
N HIS A 16 -2.39 -12.16 -10.16
CA HIS A 16 -2.54 -11.66 -8.79
C HIS A 16 -2.60 -10.12 -8.75
N ALA A 17 -1.76 -9.43 -9.53
CA ALA A 17 -1.77 -7.97 -9.62
C ALA A 17 -3.13 -7.46 -10.12
N GLU A 18 -3.67 -8.07 -11.17
CA GLU A 18 -4.98 -7.73 -11.72
C GLU A 18 -6.11 -7.96 -10.70
N ALA A 19 -6.12 -9.10 -10.01
CA ALA A 19 -7.12 -9.39 -8.99
C ALA A 19 -7.09 -8.41 -7.81
N GLU A 20 -5.90 -7.99 -7.39
CA GLU A 20 -5.74 -6.93 -6.38
C GLU A 20 -6.27 -5.59 -6.89
N HIS A 21 -5.96 -5.21 -8.13
CA HIS A 21 -6.43 -3.96 -8.75
C HIS A 21 -7.95 -3.90 -8.85
N VAL A 22 -8.58 -4.95 -9.39
CA VAL A 22 -10.04 -5.05 -9.46
C VAL A 22 -10.66 -4.91 -8.06
N THR A 23 -10.05 -5.51 -7.04
CA THR A 23 -10.56 -5.40 -5.67
C THR A 23 -10.37 -4.02 -5.08
N ALA A 24 -9.22 -3.38 -5.30
CA ALA A 24 -8.95 -2.02 -4.86
C ALA A 24 -9.95 -1.01 -5.44
N VAL A 25 -10.20 -1.08 -6.74
CA VAL A 25 -11.18 -0.22 -7.44
C VAL A 25 -12.60 -0.46 -6.92
N ARG A 26 -13.01 -1.73 -6.76
CA ARG A 26 -14.32 -2.08 -6.19
C ARG A 26 -14.55 -1.52 -4.78
N LEU A 27 -13.47 -1.34 -4.01
CA LEU A 27 -13.53 -0.76 -2.67
C LEU A 27 -13.47 0.79 -2.67
N GLY A 28 -13.48 1.43 -3.84
CA GLY A 28 -13.46 2.88 -4.00
C GLY A 28 -12.05 3.49 -3.96
N GLY A 29 -11.02 2.69 -4.23
CA GLY A 29 -9.64 3.18 -4.33
C GLY A 29 -9.33 3.77 -5.71
N THR A 30 -8.73 4.95 -5.73
CA THR A 30 -7.94 5.46 -6.86
C THR A 30 -6.70 4.57 -7.04
N PRO A 31 -6.41 4.10 -8.26
CA PRO A 31 -5.23 3.27 -8.50
C PRO A 31 -3.93 4.02 -8.17
N VAL A 32 -2.94 3.32 -7.63
CA VAL A 32 -1.65 3.92 -7.26
C VAL A 32 -0.94 4.53 -8.47
N VAL A 33 -1.06 3.89 -9.63
CA VAL A 33 -0.50 4.39 -10.90
C VAL A 33 -1.12 5.71 -11.35
N ASP A 34 -2.36 6.00 -10.93
CA ASP A 34 -3.10 7.21 -11.31
C ASP A 34 -2.99 8.34 -10.26
N LEU A 35 -2.20 8.14 -9.21
CA LEU A 35 -2.05 9.16 -8.17
C LEU A 35 -1.31 10.38 -8.70
N VAL A 36 -1.79 11.54 -8.29
CA VAL A 36 -1.20 12.83 -8.63
C VAL A 36 -0.68 13.49 -7.36
N PRO A 37 0.60 13.88 -7.29
CA PRO A 37 1.14 14.62 -6.16
C PRO A 37 0.35 15.89 -5.87
N ARG A 38 0.27 16.27 -4.59
CA ARG A 38 -0.48 17.43 -4.07
C ARG A 38 -1.99 17.37 -4.32
N HIS A 39 -2.54 16.19 -4.57
CA HIS A 39 -3.98 15.94 -4.63
C HIS A 39 -4.40 14.98 -3.53
N ARG A 40 -5.63 15.14 -3.03
CA ARG A 40 -6.22 14.17 -2.10
C ARG A 40 -6.68 12.96 -2.89
N ALA A 41 -6.35 11.78 -2.39
CA ALA A 41 -6.80 10.52 -2.95
C ALA A 41 -7.28 9.57 -1.85
N THR A 42 -8.15 8.65 -2.25
CA THR A 42 -8.51 7.47 -1.45
C THR A 42 -7.89 6.27 -2.13
N VAL A 43 -7.11 5.47 -1.42
CA VAL A 43 -6.44 4.28 -1.99
C VAL A 43 -6.84 3.07 -1.18
N CYS A 44 -7.17 1.98 -1.86
CA CYS A 44 -7.48 0.70 -1.23
C CYS A 44 -6.42 -0.31 -1.65
N GLY A 45 -5.95 -1.12 -0.71
CA GLY A 45 -4.93 -2.12 -1.03
C GLY A 45 -4.58 -2.99 0.15
N THR A 46 -3.64 -3.89 -0.08
CA THR A 46 -3.11 -4.81 0.93
C THR A 46 -1.78 -4.29 1.44
N LEU A 47 -1.62 -4.21 2.77
CA LEU A 47 -0.36 -3.86 3.39
C LEU A 47 0.65 -4.99 3.18
N ARG A 48 1.73 -4.73 2.44
CA ARG A 48 2.80 -5.71 2.21
C ARG A 48 3.83 -5.74 3.33
N SER A 49 4.12 -4.57 3.89
CA SER A 49 5.08 -4.44 4.99
C SER A 49 4.62 -3.34 5.96
N VAL A 50 5.04 -3.47 7.21
CA VAL A 50 4.87 -2.46 8.26
C VAL A 50 6.16 -2.45 9.07
N ILE A 51 6.84 -1.31 9.12
CA ILE A 51 8.18 -1.15 9.69
C ILE A 51 8.24 0.11 10.54
N LEU A 52 8.83 0.02 11.73
CA LEU A 52 9.16 1.19 12.54
C LEU A 52 10.46 1.82 12.01
N ARG A 53 10.38 3.04 11.45
CA ARG A 53 11.55 3.80 10.98
C ARG A 53 11.58 5.18 11.64
N PRO A 54 12.48 5.43 12.61
CA PRO A 54 12.63 6.76 13.19
C PRO A 54 13.01 7.80 12.12
N ARG A 55 12.39 8.99 12.19
CA ARG A 55 12.70 10.15 11.33
C ARG A 55 12.97 11.36 12.19
N ALA A 56 14.11 12.04 11.99
CA ALA A 56 14.47 13.26 12.73
C ALA A 56 14.31 13.14 14.27
N GLY A 57 14.67 11.98 14.83
CA GLY A 57 14.56 11.72 16.27
C GLY A 57 13.17 11.35 16.79
N VAL A 58 12.13 11.37 15.95
CA VAL A 58 10.78 10.91 16.31
C VAL A 58 10.48 9.52 15.71
N PRO A 59 9.74 8.64 16.41
CA PRO A 59 9.31 7.37 15.82
C PRO A 59 8.36 7.62 14.64
N ALA A 60 8.45 6.81 13.59
CA ALA A 60 7.44 6.77 12.53
C ALA A 60 7.13 5.33 12.13
N LEU A 61 5.85 5.02 12.04
CA LEU A 61 5.36 3.75 11.50
C LEU A 61 5.21 3.92 9.99
N GLU A 62 5.96 3.15 9.22
CA GLU A 62 5.88 3.14 7.77
C GLU A 62 5.24 1.84 7.29
N ALA A 63 4.33 1.92 6.34
CA ALA A 63 3.72 0.75 5.73
C ALA A 63 3.69 0.89 4.20
N GLU A 64 3.84 -0.23 3.50
CA GLU A 64 3.69 -0.29 2.04
C GLU A 64 2.29 -0.82 1.71
N LEU A 65 1.46 0.02 1.10
CA LEU A 65 0.15 -0.36 0.58
C LEU A 65 0.27 -0.69 -0.90
N TYR A 66 -0.15 -1.89 -1.28
CA TYR A 66 -0.16 -2.33 -2.68
C TYR A 66 -1.58 -2.57 -3.18
N ASP A 67 -1.89 -2.03 -4.35
CA ASP A 67 -3.23 -2.10 -4.93
C ASP A 67 -3.30 -2.96 -6.21
N GLY A 68 -2.19 -3.56 -6.67
CA GLY A 68 -2.13 -4.24 -7.97
C GLY A 68 -1.40 -3.44 -9.05
N THR A 69 -1.54 -2.12 -9.04
CA THR A 69 -0.95 -1.20 -10.04
C THR A 69 0.36 -0.60 -9.57
N GLY A 70 0.56 -0.49 -8.26
CA GLY A 70 1.78 0.04 -7.68
C GLY A 70 1.80 -0.02 -6.16
N SER A 71 2.85 0.56 -5.58
CA SER A 71 3.02 0.68 -4.12
C SER A 71 2.91 2.13 -3.68
N LEU A 72 2.18 2.35 -2.58
CA LEU A 72 2.04 3.63 -1.89
C LEU A 72 2.64 3.51 -0.49
N SER A 73 3.57 4.41 -0.14
CA SER A 73 4.10 4.45 1.22
C SER A 73 3.18 5.24 2.17
N LEU A 74 2.82 4.66 3.30
CA LEU A 74 2.04 5.29 4.35
C LEU A 74 2.95 5.59 5.52
N VAL A 75 2.97 6.82 6.01
CA VAL A 75 3.88 7.23 7.08
C VAL A 75 3.12 7.89 8.21
N TRP A 76 3.00 7.21 9.35
CA TRP A 76 2.42 7.80 10.57
C TRP A 76 3.54 8.27 11.49
N LEU A 77 3.73 9.59 11.55
CA LEU A 77 4.72 10.24 12.41
C LEU A 77 4.28 10.19 13.88
N GLY A 78 5.24 10.04 14.78
CA GLY A 78 5.01 9.93 16.23
C GLY A 78 4.37 8.61 16.67
N ARG A 79 4.08 7.69 15.74
CA ARG A 79 3.47 6.39 16.04
C ARG A 79 4.51 5.28 15.98
N ARG A 80 4.45 4.38 16.96
CA ARG A 80 5.27 3.16 17.00
C ARG A 80 4.49 1.93 16.52
N GLN A 81 3.18 1.95 16.71
CA GLN A 81 2.24 0.89 16.33
C GLN A 81 0.85 1.51 16.15
N ILE A 82 0.03 0.86 15.33
CA ILE A 82 -1.40 1.15 15.16
C ILE A 82 -2.13 -0.18 15.04
N THR A 83 -3.11 -0.44 15.90
CA THR A 83 -3.86 -1.71 15.91
C THR A 83 -4.52 -1.94 14.55
N GLY A 84 -4.31 -3.13 13.98
CA GLY A 84 -4.86 -3.50 12.68
C GLY A 84 -4.07 -3.00 11.47
N ILE A 85 -3.02 -2.20 11.65
CA ILE A 85 -2.05 -1.87 10.60
C ILE A 85 -0.93 -2.90 10.66
N GLU A 86 -1.16 -4.02 9.97
CA GLU A 86 -0.32 -5.20 9.99
C GLU A 86 -0.15 -5.75 8.56
N PRO A 87 0.99 -6.42 8.25
CA PRO A 87 1.16 -7.09 6.96
C PRO A 87 0.01 -8.05 6.64
N GLY A 88 -0.39 -8.09 5.37
CA GLY A 88 -1.52 -8.85 4.87
C GLY A 88 -2.89 -8.25 5.22
N ARG A 89 -2.98 -7.14 5.95
CA ARG A 89 -4.25 -6.44 6.15
C ARG A 89 -4.62 -5.62 4.93
N ARG A 90 -5.85 -5.80 4.44
CA ARG A 90 -6.46 -4.86 3.51
C ARG A 90 -7.03 -3.64 4.24
N ILE A 91 -6.68 -2.46 3.76
CA ILE A 91 -7.14 -1.19 4.31
C ILE A 91 -7.56 -0.24 3.19
N ARG A 92 -8.40 0.74 3.55
CA ARG A 92 -8.64 1.95 2.77
C ARG A 92 -7.93 3.10 3.47
N VAL A 93 -7.23 3.93 2.71
CA VAL A 93 -6.58 5.14 3.24
C VAL A 93 -7.03 6.36 2.48
N ASN A 94 -7.09 7.50 3.17
CA ASN A 94 -7.33 8.79 2.54
C ASN A 94 -6.30 9.82 3.02
N GLY A 95 -5.85 10.67 2.10
CA GLY A 95 -4.94 11.75 2.46
C GLY A 95 -4.35 12.46 1.26
N MET A 96 -3.42 13.36 1.54
CA MET A 96 -2.70 14.12 0.52
C MET A 96 -1.56 13.30 -0.04
N VAL A 97 -1.58 13.05 -1.35
CA VAL A 97 -0.47 12.39 -2.05
C VAL A 97 0.73 13.32 -2.08
N SER A 98 1.88 12.80 -1.67
CA SER A 98 3.19 13.43 -1.80
C SER A 98 4.08 12.53 -2.65
N GLU A 99 5.17 13.08 -3.16
CA GLU A 99 6.19 12.33 -3.88
C GLU A 99 7.55 12.60 -3.25
N VAL A 100 8.31 11.55 -3.00
CA VAL A 100 9.71 11.63 -2.57
C VAL A 100 10.51 10.61 -3.37
N ASN A 101 11.54 11.08 -4.08
CA ASN A 101 12.39 10.24 -4.92
C ASN A 101 11.59 9.38 -5.92
N GLY A 102 10.53 9.94 -6.52
CA GLY A 102 9.68 9.23 -7.48
C GLY A 102 8.77 8.15 -6.86
N GLN A 103 8.61 8.12 -5.53
CA GLN A 103 7.68 7.23 -4.84
C GLN A 103 6.53 8.03 -4.23
N HIS A 104 5.31 7.59 -4.50
CA HIS A 104 4.13 8.15 -3.86
C HIS A 104 4.09 7.77 -2.38
N LEU A 105 3.70 8.74 -1.56
CA LEU A 105 3.47 8.52 -0.14
C LEU A 105 2.38 9.42 0.42
N ILE A 106 1.77 9.01 1.53
CA ILE A 106 0.87 9.85 2.32
C ILE A 106 1.34 9.89 3.77
N TYR A 107 1.51 11.10 4.29
CA TYR A 107 1.78 11.32 5.71
C TYR A 107 0.48 11.36 6.51
N ASN A 108 0.49 10.71 7.68
CA ASN A 108 -0.62 10.60 8.62
C ASN A 108 -1.99 10.40 7.94
N PRO A 109 -2.11 9.41 7.03
CA PRO A 109 -3.39 9.16 6.36
C PRO A 109 -4.47 8.80 7.38
N GLY A 110 -5.70 9.21 7.09
CA GLY A 110 -6.86 8.55 7.67
C GLY A 110 -6.94 7.13 7.10
N TYR A 111 -7.42 6.17 7.90
CA TYR A 111 -7.49 4.79 7.47
C TYR A 111 -8.75 4.10 8.01
N GLU A 112 -9.22 3.11 7.25
CA GLU A 112 -10.31 2.22 7.60
C GLU A 112 -9.88 0.78 7.35
N LEU A 113 -10.19 -0.10 8.31
CA LEU A 113 -9.94 -1.53 8.17
C LEU A 113 -11.03 -2.15 7.29
N VAL A 114 -10.66 -2.78 6.19
CA VAL A 114 -11.63 -3.52 5.35
C VAL A 114 -11.88 -4.88 6.02
N PRO A 115 -13.13 -5.31 6.28
CA PRO A 115 -13.40 -6.61 6.88
C PRO A 115 -12.67 -7.75 6.16
N ARG A 116 -12.09 -8.68 6.93
CA ARG A 116 -11.65 -9.95 6.35
C ARG A 116 -12.93 -10.69 5.94
N ALA A 117 -12.93 -11.33 4.77
CA ALA A 117 -13.99 -12.30 4.49
C ALA A 117 -14.01 -13.29 5.67
N ARG A 118 -15.19 -13.53 6.26
CA ARG A 118 -15.32 -14.60 7.24
C ARG A 118 -15.18 -15.90 6.47
N ASP A 119 -14.30 -16.77 6.96
CA ASP A 119 -14.24 -18.17 6.55
C ASP A 119 -15.57 -18.88 6.88
#